data_AF-A0A6V8LFM9-F1
#
_entry.id   AF-A0A6V8LFM9-F1
#
_cell.length_a   1.000
_cell.length_b   1.000
_cell.length_c   1.000
_cell.angle_alpha   90.00
_cell.angle_beta   90.00
_cell.angle_gamma   90.00
#
_symmetry.space_group_name_H-M   'P 1'
#
loop_
_entity.id
_entity.type
_entity.pdbx_description
1 polymer ?
#
loop_
_entity_poly.entity_id
_entity_poly.type
_entity_poly.pdbx_seq_one_letter_code
_entity_poly.pdbx_strand_id
1 'polypeptide(L)'
;MAAAAPLIVVAGSATTGFAVTEFIGIPIAYLAVAAVLALFAVGYIAMSRRVVNAGAFYSYVAHGLGRVPGVGAAKVAVLAYNAMQISIYGAFGKVAAIIVEATFGWTVAWWVCALAGWLLVAGLGVCRFDVNGYLLGGLLLAEIAVTVVFDIVLLGHPADGQISLDALAPGLLLSAGAVALLVGGIAGFAGFEMTAVFSEASSRSSPVSPAGSGQCHWAAGLCQPGPGASQGRTG
;
A
#
# COMPACT_ATOMS: atom_id res chain seq x y z
N MET A 1 4.59 0.34 2.14
CA MET A 1 3.22 0.08 1.64
C MET A 1 2.65 1.40 1.12
N ALA A 2 3.03 1.85 -0.07
CA ALA A 2 2.50 3.10 -0.65
C ALA A 2 1.33 2.86 -1.64
N ALA A 3 1.18 1.60 -2.06
CA ALA A 3 0.04 1.08 -2.78
C ALA A 3 -0.19 -0.32 -2.22
N ALA A 4 -1.43 -0.70 -1.91
CA ALA A 4 -1.77 -2.11 -1.91
C ALA A 4 -1.42 -2.62 -3.31
N ALA A 5 -0.46 -3.53 -3.35
CA ALA A 5 0.11 -4.05 -4.58
C ALA A 5 -1.05 -4.69 -5.39
N PRO A 6 -1.33 -4.29 -6.65
CA PRO A 6 -2.48 -4.79 -7.42
C PRO A 6 -2.61 -6.31 -7.43
N LEU A 7 -1.48 -7.03 -7.44
CA LEU A 7 -1.46 -8.47 -7.42
C LEU A 7 -1.94 -9.04 -6.08
N ILE A 8 -1.60 -8.42 -4.95
CA ILE A 8 -2.08 -8.84 -3.63
C ILE A 8 -3.60 -8.71 -3.56
N VAL A 9 -4.14 -7.66 -4.19
CA VAL A 9 -5.59 -7.43 -4.18
C VAL A 9 -6.31 -8.48 -5.02
N VAL A 10 -5.85 -8.70 -6.25
CA VAL A 10 -6.48 -9.62 -7.21
C VAL A 10 -6.22 -11.07 -6.83
N ALA A 11 -4.96 -11.47 -6.68
CA ALA A 11 -4.56 -12.85 -6.45
C ALA A 11 -4.62 -13.27 -4.97
N GLY A 12 -4.70 -12.31 -4.04
CA GLY A 12 -4.80 -12.57 -2.60
C GLY A 12 -6.21 -12.34 -2.07
N SER A 13 -6.62 -11.08 -1.92
CA SER A 13 -7.88 -10.76 -1.24
C SER A 13 -9.12 -11.17 -2.03
N ALA A 14 -9.16 -10.95 -3.34
CA ALA A 14 -10.34 -11.27 -4.14
C ALA A 14 -10.51 -12.80 -4.28
N THR A 15 -9.45 -13.52 -4.66
CA THR A 15 -9.47 -15.00 -4.75
C THR A 15 -9.76 -15.67 -3.40
N THR A 16 -9.12 -15.22 -2.31
CA THR A 16 -9.41 -15.77 -0.97
C THR A 16 -10.84 -15.43 -0.55
N GLY A 17 -11.31 -14.23 -0.88
CA GLY A 17 -12.71 -13.86 -0.68
C GLY A 17 -13.66 -14.81 -1.40
N PHE A 18 -13.40 -15.14 -2.67
CA PHE A 18 -14.22 -16.12 -3.41
C PHE A 18 -14.12 -17.51 -2.78
N ALA A 19 -12.92 -17.93 -2.39
CA ALA A 19 -12.67 -19.27 -1.83
C ALA A 19 -13.32 -19.49 -0.45
N VAL A 20 -13.42 -18.43 0.37
CA VAL A 20 -13.97 -18.53 1.73
C VAL A 20 -15.45 -18.21 1.78
N THR A 21 -15.87 -17.21 1.00
CA THR A 21 -17.23 -16.67 1.10
C THR A 21 -18.16 -17.25 0.04
N GLU A 22 -17.63 -17.85 -1.04
CA GLU A 22 -18.37 -18.39 -2.19
C GLU A 22 -19.35 -17.39 -2.83
N PHE A 23 -19.22 -16.09 -2.51
CA PHE A 23 -20.08 -15.04 -3.02
C PHE A 23 -19.49 -14.37 -4.26
N ILE A 24 -20.31 -14.23 -5.29
CA ILE A 24 -19.93 -13.54 -6.54
C ILE A 24 -19.83 -12.01 -6.40
N GLY A 25 -20.32 -11.42 -5.30
CA GLY A 25 -20.45 -9.97 -5.11
C GLY A 25 -19.17 -9.21 -4.74
N ILE A 26 -18.00 -9.82 -4.86
CA ILE A 26 -16.72 -9.16 -4.55
C ILE A 26 -16.49 -7.92 -5.44
N PRO A 27 -16.71 -7.96 -6.77
CA PRO A 27 -16.46 -6.80 -7.62
C PRO A 27 -17.31 -5.58 -7.26
N ILE A 28 -18.61 -5.77 -7.02
CA ILE A 28 -19.50 -4.67 -6.63
C ILE A 28 -19.13 -4.08 -5.26
N ALA A 29 -18.66 -4.90 -4.32
CA ALA A 29 -18.17 -4.42 -3.03
C ALA A 29 -16.91 -3.58 -3.16
N TYR A 30 -15.96 -3.99 -4.00
CA TYR A 30 -14.78 -3.17 -4.32
C TYR A 30 -15.17 -1.83 -4.95
N LEU A 31 -16.13 -1.81 -5.88
CA LEU A 31 -16.63 -0.56 -6.46
C LEU A 31 -17.31 0.35 -5.42
N ALA A 32 -18.13 -0.23 -4.54
CA ALA A 32 -18.79 0.53 -3.48
C ALA A 32 -17.77 1.15 -2.51
N VAL A 33 -16.78 0.36 -2.06
CA VAL A 33 -15.70 0.86 -1.19
C VAL A 33 -14.86 1.92 -1.91
N ALA A 34 -14.52 1.71 -3.19
CA ALA A 34 -13.80 2.68 -3.99
C ALA A 34 -14.55 4.01 -4.09
N ALA A 35 -15.88 3.98 -4.28
CA ALA A 35 -16.71 5.18 -4.32
C ALA A 35 -16.71 5.94 -2.99
N VAL A 36 -16.85 5.22 -1.87
CA VAL A 36 -16.78 5.83 -0.52
C VAL A 36 -15.40 6.44 -0.27
N LEU A 37 -14.33 5.72 -0.62
CA LEU A 37 -12.95 6.21 -0.48
C LEU A 37 -12.65 7.38 -1.41
N ALA A 38 -13.22 7.42 -2.62
CA ALA A 38 -13.09 8.56 -3.53
C ALA A 38 -13.73 9.82 -2.93
N LEU A 39 -14.93 9.71 -2.35
CA LEU A 39 -15.57 10.82 -1.63
C LEU A 39 -14.72 11.26 -0.42
N PHE A 40 -14.19 10.30 0.34
CA PHE A 40 -13.28 10.59 1.45
C PHE A 40 -11.99 11.29 0.98
N ALA A 41 -11.41 10.83 -0.14
CA ALA A 41 -10.19 11.38 -0.71
C ALA A 41 -10.34 12.86 -1.10
N VAL A 42 -11.51 13.27 -1.61
CA VAL A 42 -11.79 14.69 -1.90
C VAL A 42 -11.66 15.55 -0.64
N GLY A 43 -12.25 15.11 0.48
CA GLY A 43 -12.15 15.81 1.77
C GLY A 43 -10.73 15.79 2.33
N TYR A 44 -10.06 14.64 2.22
CA TYR A 44 -8.67 14.46 2.64
C TYR A 44 -7.71 15.39 1.89
N ILE A 45 -7.81 15.46 0.56
CA ILE A 45 -7.00 16.35 -0.27
C ILE A 45 -7.25 17.81 0.11
N ALA A 46 -8.50 18.22 0.31
CA ALA A 46 -8.84 19.57 0.74
C ALA A 46 -8.23 19.94 2.11
N MET A 47 -8.09 18.98 3.03
CA MET A 47 -7.45 19.18 4.33
C MET A 47 -5.91 19.17 4.26
N SER A 48 -5.34 18.31 3.43
CA SER A 48 -3.87 18.18 3.25
C SER A 48 -3.21 19.47 2.78
N ARG A 49 -3.93 20.32 2.04
CA ARG A 49 -3.45 21.64 1.60
C ARG A 49 -3.25 22.63 2.75
N ARG A 50 -3.88 22.40 3.91
CA ARG A 50 -3.84 23.30 5.07
C ARG A 50 -3.00 22.78 6.23
N VAL A 51 -2.79 21.47 6.32
CA VAL A 51 -2.05 20.84 7.41
C VAL A 51 -0.94 19.98 6.81
N VAL A 52 0.28 20.52 6.80
CA VAL A 52 1.48 19.86 6.28
C VAL A 52 2.18 19.17 7.46
N ASN A 53 1.96 17.88 7.68
CA ASN A 53 2.67 17.10 8.69
C ASN A 53 2.73 15.61 8.36
N ALA A 54 3.89 14.98 8.62
CA ALA A 54 4.22 13.58 8.32
C ALA A 54 3.38 12.52 9.07
N GLY A 55 2.45 12.93 9.94
CA GLY A 55 1.52 12.07 10.67
C GLY A 55 0.07 12.30 10.27
N ALA A 56 -0.19 12.44 8.96
CA ALA A 56 -1.41 13.01 8.36
C ALA A 56 -2.70 12.71 9.14
N PHE A 57 -3.03 11.44 9.39
CA PHE A 57 -4.26 11.07 10.11
C PHE A 57 -4.29 11.51 11.58
N TYR A 58 -3.21 11.27 12.34
CA TYR A 58 -3.12 11.75 13.72
C TYR A 58 -3.26 13.26 13.78
N SER A 59 -2.52 13.99 12.94
CA SER A 59 -2.57 15.45 12.91
C SER A 59 -3.97 15.96 12.56
N TYR A 60 -4.69 15.32 11.65
CA TYR A 60 -6.04 15.73 11.27
C TYR A 60 -7.06 15.48 12.38
N VAL A 61 -7.02 14.30 13.02
CA VAL A 61 -7.91 13.98 14.15
C VAL A 61 -7.62 14.88 15.35
N ALA A 62 -6.34 15.14 15.65
CA ALA A 62 -5.94 16.00 16.76
C ALA A 62 -6.35 17.46 16.56
N HIS A 63 -6.27 17.99 15.33
CA HIS A 63 -6.71 19.36 15.02
C HIS A 63 -8.24 19.49 14.98
N GLY A 64 -8.97 18.45 14.56
CA GLY A 64 -10.43 18.48 14.45
C GLY A 64 -11.15 18.20 15.78
N LEU A 65 -10.74 17.16 16.50
CA LEU A 65 -11.44 16.65 17.69
C LEU A 65 -10.63 16.81 18.99
N GLY A 66 -9.40 17.34 18.91
CA GLY A 66 -8.51 17.55 20.05
C GLY A 66 -7.55 16.40 20.32
N ARG A 67 -6.64 16.61 21.29
CA ARG A 67 -5.48 15.73 21.53
C ARG A 67 -5.86 14.30 21.95
N VAL A 68 -6.87 14.13 22.81
CA VAL A 68 -7.25 12.82 23.36
C VAL A 68 -7.72 11.84 22.26
N PRO A 69 -8.72 12.17 21.42
CA PRO A 69 -9.12 11.30 20.32
C PRO A 69 -8.01 11.15 19.26
N GLY A 70 -7.16 12.16 19.07
CA GLY A 70 -5.97 12.03 18.22
C GLY A 70 -5.04 10.90 18.66
N VAL A 71 -4.65 10.87 19.93
CA VAL A 71 -3.78 9.81 20.48
C VAL A 71 -4.45 8.43 20.40
N GLY A 72 -5.77 8.37 20.63
CA GLY A 72 -6.56 7.14 20.44
C GLY A 72 -6.46 6.61 19.00
N ALA A 73 -6.71 7.47 18.02
CA ALA A 73 -6.60 7.11 16.60
C ALA A 73 -5.19 6.65 16.22
N ALA A 74 -4.14 7.29 16.74
CA ALA A 74 -2.76 6.88 16.49
C ALA A 74 -2.46 5.47 17.03
N LYS A 75 -2.93 5.13 18.24
CA LYS A 75 -2.76 3.79 18.81
C LYS A 75 -3.51 2.73 18.01
N VAL A 76 -4.74 3.02 17.60
CA VAL A 76 -5.55 2.14 16.75
C VAL A 76 -4.86 1.91 15.42
N ALA A 77 -4.32 2.96 14.79
CA ALA A 77 -3.57 2.84 13.55
C ALA A 77 -2.35 1.92 13.72
N VAL A 78 -1.52 2.14 14.75
CA VAL A 78 -0.35 1.28 15.02
C VAL A 78 -0.77 -0.18 15.20
N LEU A 79 -1.83 -0.45 15.96
CA LEU A 79 -2.34 -1.81 16.15
C LEU A 79 -2.81 -2.44 14.83
N ALA A 80 -3.62 -1.71 14.06
CA ALA A 80 -4.15 -2.17 12.79
C ALA A 80 -3.03 -2.48 11.78
N TYR A 81 -2.02 -1.61 11.68
CA TYR A 81 -0.87 -1.81 10.81
C TYR A 81 -0.01 -3.02 11.22
N ASN A 82 0.17 -3.25 12.53
CA ASN A 82 0.88 -4.44 13.00
C ASN A 82 0.09 -5.72 12.69
N ALA A 83 -1.23 -5.73 12.95
CA ALA A 83 -2.09 -6.85 12.61
C ALA A 83 -2.07 -7.14 11.10
N MET A 84 -2.11 -6.10 10.27
CA MET A 84 -2.02 -6.21 8.82
C MET A 84 -0.69 -6.82 8.37
N GLN A 85 0.44 -6.37 8.93
CA GLN A 85 1.74 -6.95 8.62
C GLN A 85 1.80 -8.44 8.98
N ILE A 86 1.33 -8.83 10.18
CA ILE A 86 1.30 -10.23 10.60
C ILE A 86 0.46 -11.08 9.63
N SER A 87 -0.71 -10.57 9.21
CA SER A 87 -1.57 -11.24 8.25
C SER A 87 -0.86 -11.47 6.91
N ILE A 88 -0.16 -10.45 6.39
CA ILE A 88 0.54 -10.53 5.09
C ILE A 88 1.69 -11.53 5.15
N TYR A 89 2.54 -11.47 6.19
CA TYR A 89 3.64 -12.44 6.34
C TYR A 89 3.13 -13.85 6.58
N GLY A 90 1.99 -14.02 7.27
CA GLY A 90 1.33 -15.31 7.44
C GLY A 90 0.86 -15.90 6.11
N ALA A 91 0.19 -15.11 5.27
CA ALA A 91 -0.23 -15.52 3.94
C ALA A 91 0.97 -15.85 3.04
N PHE A 92 1.99 -15.00 3.02
CA PHE A 92 3.25 -15.24 2.31
C PHE A 92 3.90 -16.56 2.74
N GLY A 93 4.04 -16.79 4.06
CA GLY A 93 4.68 -17.99 4.59
C GLY A 93 3.94 -19.27 4.21
N LYS A 94 2.60 -19.23 4.17
CA LYS A 94 1.78 -20.36 3.72
C LYS A 94 2.04 -20.70 2.25
N VAL A 95 1.99 -19.71 1.36
CA VAL A 95 2.21 -19.90 -0.08
C VAL A 95 3.65 -20.32 -0.36
N ALA A 96 4.63 -19.68 0.30
CA ALA A 96 6.03 -20.04 0.16
C ALA A 96 6.31 -21.49 0.60
N ALA A 97 5.72 -21.95 1.70
CA ALA A 97 5.85 -23.34 2.13
C ALA A 97 5.31 -24.33 1.09
N ILE A 98 4.15 -24.03 0.48
CA ILE A 98 3.57 -24.84 -0.61
C ILE A 98 4.52 -24.92 -1.82
N ILE A 99 5.12 -23.78 -2.20
CA ILE A 99 6.07 -23.74 -3.33
C ILE A 99 7.34 -24.54 -3.02
N VAL A 100 7.86 -24.42 -1.79
CA VAL A 100 9.05 -25.17 -1.36
C VAL A 100 8.79 -26.67 -1.40
N GLU A 101 7.64 -27.10 -0.90
CA GLU A 101 7.23 -28.50 -0.95
C GLU A 101 7.06 -28.98 -2.40
N ALA A 102 6.39 -28.21 -3.26
CA ALA A 102 6.17 -28.57 -4.66
C ALA A 102 7.47 -28.63 -5.48
N THR A 103 8.46 -27.79 -5.16
CA THR A 103 9.70 -27.65 -5.95
C THR A 103 10.82 -28.56 -5.44
N PHE A 104 10.98 -28.67 -4.11
CA PHE A 104 12.09 -29.37 -3.47
C PHE A 104 11.67 -30.62 -2.70
N GLY A 105 10.36 -30.86 -2.52
CA GLY A 105 9.83 -31.97 -1.72
C GLY A 105 10.01 -31.78 -0.21
N TRP A 106 10.39 -30.59 0.25
CA TRP A 106 10.64 -30.32 1.67
C TRP A 106 9.39 -29.78 2.36
N THR A 107 8.95 -30.45 3.41
CA THR A 107 7.86 -29.98 4.27
C THR A 107 8.43 -28.97 5.28
N VAL A 108 8.29 -27.68 4.98
CA VAL A 108 8.72 -26.60 5.88
C VAL A 108 7.50 -25.99 6.57
N ALA A 109 7.60 -25.74 7.88
CA ALA A 109 6.52 -25.08 8.59
C ALA A 109 6.35 -23.62 8.10
N TRP A 110 5.10 -23.22 7.81
CA TRP A 110 4.77 -21.92 7.21
C TRP A 110 5.35 -20.71 7.97
N TRP A 111 5.47 -20.80 9.30
CA TRP A 111 6.01 -19.73 10.13
C TRP A 111 7.51 -19.51 9.90
N VAL A 112 8.26 -20.55 9.49
CA VAL A 112 9.68 -20.43 9.13
C VAL A 112 9.82 -19.59 7.87
N CYS A 113 9.00 -19.89 6.84
CA CYS A 113 8.97 -19.12 5.60
C CYS A 113 8.52 -17.67 5.85
N ALA A 114 7.52 -17.46 6.73
CA ALA A 114 7.07 -16.12 7.12
C ALA A 114 8.18 -15.31 7.80
N LEU A 115 8.89 -15.89 8.77
CA LEU A 115 9.99 -15.23 9.47
C LEU A 115 11.18 -14.95 8.54
N ALA A 116 11.51 -15.87 7.64
CA ALA A 116 12.56 -15.67 6.65
C ALA A 116 12.22 -14.51 5.70
N GLY A 117 10.98 -14.44 5.21
CA GLY A 117 10.50 -13.32 4.40
C GLY A 117 10.53 -11.99 5.17
N TRP A 118 10.08 -11.98 6.42
CA TRP A 118 10.13 -10.80 7.29
C TRP A 118 11.57 -10.31 7.51
N LEU A 119 12.51 -11.21 7.82
CA LEU A 119 13.92 -10.88 8.00
C LEU A 119 14.54 -10.32 6.71
N LEU A 120 14.19 -10.89 5.56
CA LEU A 120 14.66 -10.41 4.27
C LEU A 120 14.17 -8.98 3.99
N VAL A 121 12.88 -8.71 4.21
CA VAL A 121 12.31 -7.36 4.06
C VAL A 121 12.94 -6.38 5.05
N ALA A 122 13.11 -6.79 6.32
CA ALA A 122 13.77 -5.97 7.33
C ALA A 122 15.23 -5.66 6.97
N GLY A 123 15.97 -6.64 6.45
CA GLY A 123 17.34 -6.50 5.97
C GLY A 123 17.46 -5.59 4.75
N LEU A 124 16.55 -5.69 3.79
CA LEU A 124 16.49 -4.77 2.65
C LEU A 124 16.12 -3.34 3.10
N GLY A 125 15.27 -3.20 4.11
CA GLY A 125 14.88 -1.90 4.67
C GLY A 125 16.03 -1.11 5.32
N VAL A 126 17.08 -1.78 5.79
CA VAL A 126 18.27 -1.11 6.36
C VAL A 126 19.36 -0.83 5.31
N CYS A 127 19.23 -1.33 4.08
CA CYS A 127 20.15 -1.05 2.97
C CYS A 127 19.88 0.33 2.33
N ARG A 128 20.89 0.93 1.69
CA ARG A 128 20.87 2.31 1.19
C ARG A 128 19.65 2.62 0.29
N PHE A 129 19.02 3.76 0.58
CA PHE A 129 17.78 4.29 -0.04
C PHE A 129 17.82 4.36 -1.57
N ASP A 130 19.00 4.58 -2.17
CA ASP A 130 19.15 4.75 -3.62
C ASP A 130 18.90 3.45 -4.41
N VAL A 131 19.23 2.29 -3.84
CA VAL A 131 18.97 0.98 -4.49
C VAL A 131 17.50 0.58 -4.35
N ASN A 132 16.88 0.97 -3.23
CA ASN A 132 15.51 0.62 -2.91
C ASN A 132 14.50 1.21 -3.90
N GLY A 133 14.72 2.44 -4.38
CA GLY A 133 13.83 3.09 -5.36
C GLY A 133 13.75 2.33 -6.69
N TYR A 134 14.88 1.90 -7.24
CA TYR A 134 14.92 1.14 -8.49
C TYR A 134 14.35 -0.28 -8.32
N LEU A 135 14.65 -0.94 -7.19
CA LEU A 135 14.13 -2.27 -6.90
C LEU A 135 12.60 -2.26 -6.78
N LEU A 136 12.06 -1.30 -6.04
CA LEU A 136 10.62 -1.12 -5.85
C LEU A 136 9.92 -0.74 -7.15
N GLY A 137 10.51 0.16 -7.95
CA GLY A 137 9.97 0.53 -9.26
C GLY A 137 9.93 -0.66 -10.22
N GLY A 138 11.00 -1.46 -10.27
CA GLY A 138 11.05 -2.68 -11.08
C GLY A 138 10.04 -3.73 -10.62
N LEU A 139 9.92 -3.95 -9.31
CA LEU A 139 8.95 -4.87 -8.73
C LEU A 139 7.51 -4.45 -9.05
N LEU A 140 7.22 -3.15 -9.01
CA LEU A 140 5.89 -2.61 -9.38
C LEU A 140 5.57 -2.83 -10.86
N LEU A 141 6.55 -2.63 -11.75
CA LEU A 141 6.35 -2.91 -13.18
C LEU A 141 6.13 -4.41 -13.43
N ALA A 142 6.91 -5.26 -12.78
CA ALA A 142 6.74 -6.72 -12.86
C ALA A 142 5.36 -7.13 -12.33
N GLU A 143 4.91 -6.52 -11.23
CA GLU A 143 3.60 -6.76 -10.65
C GLU A 143 2.45 -6.39 -11.58
N ILE A 144 2.51 -5.21 -12.21
CA ILE A 144 1.52 -4.78 -13.19
C ILE A 144 1.49 -5.76 -14.36
N ALA A 145 2.66 -6.19 -14.86
CA ALA A 145 2.75 -7.16 -15.95
C ALA A 145 2.10 -8.51 -15.58
N VAL A 146 2.38 -9.05 -14.39
CA VAL A 146 1.77 -10.30 -13.93
C VAL A 146 0.26 -10.16 -13.78
N THR A 147 -0.22 -9.04 -13.23
CA THR A 147 -1.66 -8.76 -13.11
C THR A 147 -2.34 -8.72 -14.48
N VAL A 148 -1.75 -8.03 -15.46
CA VAL A 148 -2.30 -7.97 -16.83
C VAL A 148 -2.32 -9.35 -17.49
N VAL A 149 -1.27 -10.15 -17.31
CA VAL A 149 -1.24 -11.54 -17.82
C VAL A 149 -2.33 -12.37 -17.14
N PHE A 150 -2.49 -12.26 -15.82
CA PHE A 150 -3.53 -12.94 -15.07
C PHE A 150 -4.92 -12.60 -15.60
N ASP A 151 -5.21 -11.31 -15.82
CA ASP A 151 -6.49 -10.84 -16.36
C ASP A 151 -6.76 -11.40 -17.77
N ILE A 152 -5.76 -11.36 -18.67
CA ILE A 152 -5.89 -11.90 -20.03
C ILE A 152 -6.16 -13.41 -20.00
N VAL A 153 -5.44 -14.16 -19.15
CA VAL A 153 -5.61 -15.62 -19.03
C VAL A 153 -7.01 -15.96 -18.54
N LEU A 154 -7.51 -15.22 -17.53
CA LEU A 154 -8.82 -15.46 -16.94
C LEU A 154 -9.98 -15.12 -17.89
N LEU A 155 -9.82 -14.05 -18.68
CA LEU A 155 -10.79 -13.69 -19.73
C LEU A 155 -10.76 -14.68 -20.91
N GLY A 156 -9.60 -15.27 -21.21
CA GLY A 156 -9.45 -16.28 -22.27
C GLY A 156 -9.98 -17.66 -21.88
N HIS A 157 -10.05 -17.97 -20.58
CA HIS A 157 -10.51 -19.26 -20.05
C HIS A 157 -11.54 -19.08 -18.92
N PRO A 158 -12.72 -18.51 -19.21
CA PRO A 158 -13.77 -18.37 -18.20
C PRO A 158 -14.26 -19.74 -17.74
N ALA A 159 -14.49 -19.91 -16.43
CA ALA A 159 -14.84 -21.19 -15.80
C ALA A 159 -16.07 -21.86 -16.43
N ASP A 160 -17.10 -21.07 -16.77
CA ASP A 160 -18.34 -21.55 -17.38
C ASP A 160 -18.41 -21.27 -18.89
N GLY A 161 -17.29 -20.91 -19.53
CA GLY A 161 -17.24 -20.56 -20.95
C GLY A 161 -17.90 -19.22 -21.31
N GLN A 162 -18.47 -18.50 -20.34
CA GLN A 162 -19.12 -17.21 -20.52
C GLN A 162 -18.64 -16.17 -19.50
N ILE A 163 -18.62 -14.91 -19.91
CA ILE A 163 -18.35 -13.77 -19.04
C ILE A 163 -19.70 -13.24 -18.56
N SER A 164 -20.01 -13.38 -17.28
CA SER A 164 -21.22 -12.82 -16.66
C SER A 164 -20.90 -11.50 -15.93
N LEU A 165 -21.87 -10.59 -15.95
CA LEU A 165 -21.85 -9.33 -15.19
C LEU A 165 -22.72 -9.39 -13.92
N ASP A 166 -23.25 -10.56 -13.57
CA ASP A 166 -24.12 -10.73 -12.39
C ASP A 166 -23.43 -10.34 -11.08
N ALA A 167 -22.10 -10.47 -11.04
CA ALA A 167 -21.25 -10.02 -9.94
C ALA A 167 -21.32 -8.50 -9.65
N LEU A 168 -21.88 -7.71 -10.58
CA LEU A 168 -22.08 -6.27 -10.45
C LEU A 168 -23.48 -5.89 -9.94
N ALA A 169 -24.36 -6.86 -9.67
CA ALA A 169 -25.71 -6.58 -9.20
C ALA A 169 -25.69 -5.87 -7.83
N PRO A 170 -26.29 -4.67 -7.68
CA PRO A 170 -26.28 -3.92 -6.41
C PRO A 170 -26.94 -4.67 -5.25
N GLY A 171 -27.90 -5.55 -5.55
CA GLY A 171 -28.58 -6.38 -4.55
C GLY A 171 -27.64 -7.30 -3.76
N LEU A 172 -26.46 -7.63 -4.31
CA LEU A 172 -25.46 -8.44 -3.63
C LEU A 172 -24.87 -7.74 -2.38
N LEU A 173 -24.90 -6.40 -2.34
CA LEU A 173 -24.49 -5.60 -1.19
C LEU A 173 -25.47 -5.66 -0.02
N LEU A 174 -26.68 -6.18 -0.23
CA LEU A 174 -27.71 -6.35 0.80
C LEU A 174 -27.88 -7.81 1.22
N SER A 175 -27.05 -8.71 0.66
CA SER A 175 -27.09 -10.14 0.96
C SER A 175 -26.47 -10.47 2.32
N ALA A 176 -26.75 -11.67 2.84
CA ALA A 176 -26.17 -12.16 4.10
C ALA A 176 -24.62 -12.17 4.10
N GLY A 177 -23.98 -12.19 2.92
CA GLY A 177 -22.52 -12.14 2.75
C GLY A 177 -21.91 -10.74 2.67
N ALA A 178 -22.73 -9.68 2.64
CA ALA A 178 -22.28 -8.31 2.34
C ALA A 178 -21.16 -7.80 3.25
N VAL A 179 -21.18 -8.15 4.53
CA VAL A 179 -20.14 -7.72 5.49
C VAL A 179 -18.78 -8.29 5.10
N ALA A 180 -18.70 -9.57 4.75
CA ALA A 180 -17.43 -10.19 4.35
C ALA A 180 -16.88 -9.56 3.05
N LEU A 181 -17.78 -9.25 2.11
CA LEU A 181 -17.43 -8.57 0.85
C LEU A 181 -16.85 -7.17 1.11
N LEU A 182 -17.49 -6.39 1.99
CA LEU A 182 -17.06 -5.03 2.34
C LEU A 182 -15.74 -5.02 3.12
N VAL A 183 -15.54 -5.96 4.04
CA VAL A 183 -14.27 -6.11 4.78
C VAL A 183 -13.12 -6.42 3.81
N GLY A 184 -13.34 -7.33 2.86
CA GLY A 184 -12.36 -7.64 1.81
C GLY A 184 -12.05 -6.42 0.94
N GLY A 185 -13.08 -5.68 0.52
CA GLY A 185 -12.94 -4.43 -0.24
C GLY A 185 -12.11 -3.39 0.51
N ILE A 186 -12.42 -3.12 1.79
CA ILE A 186 -11.67 -2.16 2.62
C ILE A 186 -10.21 -2.60 2.79
N ALA A 187 -9.97 -3.88 3.06
CA ALA A 187 -8.61 -4.42 3.17
C ALA A 187 -7.83 -4.27 1.86
N GLY A 188 -8.48 -4.44 0.70
CA GLY A 188 -7.87 -4.26 -0.61
C GLY A 188 -7.45 -2.82 -0.94
N PHE A 189 -8.04 -1.82 -0.28
CA PHE A 189 -7.66 -0.41 -0.44
C PHE A 189 -6.75 0.12 0.68
N ALA A 190 -6.33 -0.73 1.62
CA ALA A 190 -5.42 -0.32 2.69
C ALA A 190 -4.09 0.21 2.14
N GLY A 191 -3.63 1.37 2.62
CA GLY A 191 -2.40 2.01 2.16
C GLY A 191 -2.61 3.13 1.15
N PHE A 192 -3.84 3.44 0.72
CA PHE A 192 -4.14 4.61 -0.11
C PHE A 192 -3.64 5.91 0.56
N GLU A 193 -3.65 5.97 1.89
CA GLU A 193 -3.20 7.09 2.71
C GLU A 193 -1.70 7.40 2.57
N MET A 194 -0.89 6.40 2.22
CA MET A 194 0.56 6.54 2.16
C MET A 194 0.99 7.32 0.91
N THR A 195 0.17 7.36 -0.14
CA THR A 195 0.42 8.14 -1.36
C THR A 195 0.63 9.63 -1.06
N ALA A 196 -0.12 10.18 -0.11
CA ALA A 196 -0.01 11.58 0.30
C ALA A 196 1.25 11.89 1.13
N VAL A 197 1.77 10.90 1.86
CA VAL A 197 3.01 11.05 2.63
C VAL A 197 4.21 11.04 1.68
N PHE A 198 4.21 10.17 0.68
CA PHE A 198 5.26 10.12 -0.34
C PHE A 198 5.20 11.31 -1.32
N SER A 199 4.02 11.84 -1.62
CA SER A 199 3.90 13.01 -2.49
C SER A 199 4.53 14.27 -1.87
N GLU A 200 4.42 14.48 -0.56
CA GLU A 200 5.10 15.57 0.15
C GLU A 200 6.62 15.47 0.03
N ALA A 201 7.17 14.26 0.21
CA ALA A 201 8.60 13.99 0.02
C ALA A 201 9.08 14.28 -1.42
N SER A 202 8.27 13.96 -2.44
CA SER A 202 8.59 14.25 -3.85
C SER A 202 8.43 15.72 -4.23
N SER A 203 7.51 16.45 -3.58
CA SER A 203 7.32 17.89 -3.83
C SER A 203 8.49 18.75 -3.31
N ARG A 204 9.24 18.24 -2.33
CA ARG A 204 10.47 18.87 -1.83
C ARG A 204 11.72 18.48 -2.59
N SER A 205 11.69 17.40 -3.39
CA SER A 205 12.81 17.07 -4.27
C SER A 205 12.81 18.02 -5.46
N SER A 206 13.73 18.98 -5.44
CA SER A 206 14.14 19.71 -6.65
C SER A 206 14.54 18.69 -7.73
N PRO A 207 14.40 18.99 -9.03
CA PRO A 207 14.77 18.06 -10.08
C PRO A 207 16.19 17.56 -9.86
N VAL A 208 16.37 16.24 -9.82
CA VAL A 208 17.69 15.61 -9.86
C VAL A 208 18.36 16.08 -11.15
N SER A 209 19.25 17.04 -11.02
CA SER A 209 20.13 17.46 -12.09
C SER A 209 21.14 16.32 -12.31
N PRO A 210 21.24 15.74 -13.52
CA PRO A 210 22.23 14.71 -13.79
C PRO A 210 23.57 15.39 -14.07
N ALA A 211 24.19 16.01 -13.06
CA ALA A 211 25.56 16.50 -13.15
C ALA A 211 26.11 16.88 -11.77
N GLY A 212 27.27 16.32 -11.43
CA GLY A 212 28.17 16.91 -10.45
C GLY A 212 28.21 16.17 -9.12
N SER A 213 29.17 15.26 -9.02
CA SER A 213 29.76 14.77 -7.77
C SER A 213 30.13 15.94 -6.84
N GLY A 214 29.23 16.32 -5.94
CA GLY A 214 29.48 17.19 -4.79
C GLY A 214 29.28 16.39 -3.52
N GLN A 215 30.38 16.03 -2.86
CA GLN A 215 30.37 15.23 -1.64
C GLN A 215 29.69 15.99 -0.49
N CYS A 216 28.45 15.64 -0.14
CA CYS A 216 27.90 15.98 1.17
C CYS A 216 28.42 14.98 2.21
N HIS A 217 29.52 15.33 2.87
CA HIS A 217 30.04 14.60 4.03
C HIS A 217 29.07 14.78 5.20
N TRP A 218 28.27 13.75 5.46
CA TRP A 218 27.27 13.68 6.54
C TRP A 218 27.84 13.72 7.98
N ALA A 219 29.16 13.83 8.15
CA ALA A 219 29.82 13.68 9.44
C ALA A 219 29.95 14.98 10.27
N ALA A 220 29.64 16.16 9.72
CA ALA A 220 29.99 17.44 10.39
C ALA A 220 28.81 18.40 10.70
N GLY A 221 27.56 18.07 10.40
CA GLY A 221 26.38 18.82 10.90
C GLY A 221 26.31 20.32 10.56
N LEU A 222 27.07 20.81 9.57
CA LEU A 222 27.09 22.23 9.19
C LEU A 222 26.79 22.38 7.70
N CYS A 223 25.57 22.81 7.39
CA CYS A 223 25.23 23.33 6.07
C CYS A 223 25.70 24.80 6.03
N GLN A 224 26.83 25.07 5.37
CA GLN A 224 27.24 26.46 5.14
C GLN A 224 26.39 27.07 4.01
N PRO A 225 25.76 28.23 4.22
CA PRO A 225 25.13 28.96 3.12
C PRO A 225 26.23 29.45 2.17
N GLY A 226 26.07 29.17 0.87
CA GLY A 226 26.99 29.59 -0.18
C GLY A 226 27.09 31.13 -0.28
N PRO A 227 28.22 31.66 -0.77
CA PRO A 227 28.44 33.10 -0.83
C PRO A 227 27.65 33.71 -1.99
N GLY A 228 26.73 34.63 -1.69
CA GLY A 228 26.24 35.59 -2.68
C GLY A 228 24.75 35.88 -2.61
N ALA A 229 24.37 36.88 -1.79
CA ALA A 229 23.35 37.89 -2.11
C ALA A 229 23.17 38.85 -0.92
N SER A 230 24.15 39.73 -0.69
CA SER A 230 24.01 40.90 0.17
C SER A 230 24.25 42.17 -0.65
N GLN A 231 23.17 42.86 -1.07
CA GLN A 231 23.07 44.29 -1.43
C GLN A 231 21.76 44.48 -2.23
N GLY A 232 20.87 45.42 -1.96
CA GLY A 232 20.83 46.48 -0.97
C GLY A 232 19.41 47.07 -0.92
N ARG A 233 19.06 47.69 0.21
CA ARG A 233 17.84 48.50 0.34
C ARG A 233 18.08 49.59 1.39
N THR A 234 18.49 50.77 0.92
CA THR A 234 18.35 52.06 1.60
C THR A 234 18.34 53.16 0.53
N GLY A 235 17.30 53.97 0.52
CA GLY A 235 17.07 55.06 -0.43
C GLY A 235 15.60 55.16 -0.79
#